data_AF-A0AA42TMS8-F1
#
_entry.id   AF-A0AA42TMS8-F1
#
_cell.length_a   1.000
_cell.length_b   1.000
_cell.length_c   1.000
_cell.angle_alpha   90.00
_cell.angle_beta   90.00
_cell.angle_gamma   90.00
#
_symmetry.space_group_name_H-M   'P 1'
#
loop_
_entity.id
_entity.type
_entity.pdbx_description
1 polymer ?
#
loop_
_entity_poly.entity_id
_entity_poly.type
_entity_poly.pdbx_seq_one_letter_code
_entity_poly.pdbx_strand_id
1 'polypeptide(L)'
;MFYVRGLNGHRAIRTWRLAIAGWLLLASAAAVAQDAVHAYDMPAQPLEQAIERFSVISGWSVMYPGDLAAGRSSHALRASLAPLPALLALLQDSGIEAEVIGEQRVVLRRGSQPMADAVFDGGLGEAERRRRYGGLQQRLREAFCDDPGISPGPYAATLRFGVDSKGRVQAPELVSGSGSARRDARLLQALQGLVVAADAAALPQPVTLQIRPSGTDHDCGRRLPLP
;
A
#
# COMPACT_ATOMS: atom_id res chain seq x y z
N MET A 1 -59.31 -29.67 9.11
CA MET A 1 -59.54 -30.36 10.40
C MET A 1 -58.36 -31.30 10.59
N PHE A 2 -57.43 -31.16 11.53
CA PHE A 2 -57.50 -30.71 12.93
C PHE A 2 -56.25 -29.90 13.35
N TYR A 3 -56.40 -29.19 14.46
CA TYR A 3 -55.55 -28.15 15.03
C TYR A 3 -55.01 -28.65 16.39
N VAL A 4 -53.70 -28.55 16.66
CA VAL A 4 -53.14 -28.59 18.03
C VAL A 4 -51.86 -27.73 18.02
N ARG A 5 -51.91 -26.45 18.45
CA ARG A 5 -51.73 -25.91 19.82
C ARG A 5 -50.42 -26.32 20.49
N GLY A 6 -49.64 -25.32 20.89
CA GLY A 6 -48.22 -25.44 21.26
C GLY A 6 -47.94 -25.84 22.71
N LEU A 7 -46.65 -25.87 23.02
CA LEU A 7 -46.13 -26.03 24.38
C LEU A 7 -44.92 -25.10 24.57
N ASN A 8 -45.20 -23.98 25.24
CA ASN A 8 -44.21 -23.23 26.02
C ASN A 8 -43.71 -24.12 27.17
N GLY A 9 -42.39 -24.25 27.30
CA GLY A 9 -41.74 -25.08 28.30
C GLY A 9 -40.73 -24.32 29.16
N HIS A 10 -41.10 -23.14 29.69
CA HIS A 10 -40.41 -22.56 30.84
C HIS A 10 -40.65 -23.44 32.07
N ARG A 11 -39.76 -24.42 32.34
CA ARG A 11 -39.58 -25.11 33.64
C ARG A 11 -38.47 -26.16 33.52
N ALA A 12 -37.22 -25.71 33.47
CA ALA A 12 -36.07 -26.56 33.79
C ALA A 12 -34.94 -25.71 34.37
N ILE A 13 -35.26 -24.94 35.42
CA ILE A 13 -34.25 -24.33 36.31
C ILE A 13 -34.23 -25.16 37.57
N ARG A 14 -33.15 -25.91 37.80
CA ARG A 14 -32.46 -26.09 39.11
C ARG A 14 -31.57 -27.32 39.01
N THR A 15 -30.32 -27.14 39.43
CA THR A 15 -29.21 -28.09 39.30
C THR A 15 -28.81 -28.17 37.83
N TRP A 16 -27.75 -27.54 37.35
CA TRP A 16 -26.36 -27.82 37.69
C TRP A 16 -25.59 -26.49 37.78
N ARG A 17 -25.39 -26.00 39.00
CA ARG A 17 -24.34 -25.03 39.32
C ARG A 17 -23.14 -25.86 39.77
N LEU A 18 -21.94 -25.50 39.30
CA LEU A 18 -20.62 -26.07 39.62
C LEU A 18 -20.06 -27.13 38.65
N ALA A 19 -19.87 -26.78 37.36
CA ALA A 19 -18.86 -27.42 36.49
C ALA A 19 -18.52 -26.63 35.19
N ILE A 20 -18.68 -25.30 35.15
CA ILE A 20 -18.32 -24.48 33.97
C ILE A 20 -17.42 -23.31 34.41
N ALA A 21 -16.26 -23.63 34.99
CA ALA A 21 -15.24 -22.64 35.33
C ALA A 21 -13.86 -22.99 34.74
N GLY A 22 -13.77 -23.97 33.83
CA GLY A 22 -12.49 -24.51 33.35
C GLY A 22 -12.29 -24.57 31.84
N TRP A 23 -13.16 -23.96 31.01
CA TRP A 23 -13.16 -24.23 29.56
C TRP A 23 -13.22 -22.98 28.65
N LEU A 24 -12.85 -21.80 29.14
CA LEU A 24 -12.89 -20.55 28.35
C LEU A 24 -11.61 -19.70 28.42
N LEU A 25 -10.46 -20.31 28.73
CA LEU A 25 -9.15 -19.63 28.75
C LEU A 25 -8.03 -20.46 28.11
N LEU A 26 -8.22 -20.88 26.87
CA LEU A 26 -7.10 -21.05 25.94
C LEU A 26 -7.44 -20.23 24.69
N ALA A 27 -7.20 -18.93 24.77
CA ALA A 27 -5.99 -18.36 24.21
C ALA A 27 -5.89 -18.72 22.72
N SER A 28 -6.64 -17.97 21.92
CA SER A 28 -6.38 -17.74 20.51
C SER A 28 -4.98 -17.11 20.39
N ALA A 29 -3.94 -17.92 20.46
CA ALA A 29 -2.67 -17.60 19.86
C ALA A 29 -2.94 -17.55 18.36
N ALA A 30 -3.16 -16.34 17.83
CA ALA A 30 -2.89 -16.10 16.43
C ALA A 30 -1.46 -16.59 16.21
N ALA A 31 -1.31 -17.74 15.55
CA ALA A 31 -0.03 -18.17 15.03
C ALA A 31 0.37 -17.12 14.00
N VAL A 32 1.07 -16.07 14.46
CA VAL A 32 2.02 -15.37 13.63
C VAL A 32 2.90 -16.46 13.07
N ALA A 33 2.76 -16.73 11.77
CA ALA A 33 3.68 -17.57 11.04
C ALA A 33 5.07 -16.99 11.28
N GLN A 34 5.81 -17.60 12.22
CA GLN A 34 7.18 -17.21 12.47
C GLN A 34 7.97 -17.78 11.31
N ASP A 35 8.30 -16.92 10.35
CA ASP A 35 9.28 -17.25 9.33
C ASP A 35 10.51 -17.83 10.02
N ALA A 36 10.80 -19.10 9.73
CA ALA A 36 11.88 -19.81 10.39
C ALA A 36 13.21 -19.11 10.10
N VAL A 37 14.06 -18.97 11.12
CA VAL A 37 15.40 -18.41 10.95
C VAL A 37 16.27 -19.47 10.26
N HIS A 38 16.92 -19.07 9.15
CA HIS A 38 17.84 -19.92 8.42
C HIS A 38 19.26 -19.36 8.49
N ALA A 39 20.25 -20.25 8.54
CA ALA A 39 21.66 -19.88 8.44
C ALA A 39 22.04 -19.70 6.97
N TYR A 40 22.55 -18.52 6.63
CA TYR A 40 23.00 -18.17 5.29
C TYR A 40 24.51 -17.99 5.28
N ASP A 41 25.20 -18.69 4.38
CA ASP A 41 26.61 -18.45 4.03
C ASP A 41 26.72 -18.37 2.50
N MET A 42 26.53 -17.16 1.99
CA MET A 42 26.53 -16.82 0.58
C MET A 42 27.61 -15.78 0.31
N PRO A 43 28.68 -16.10 -0.45
CA PRO A 43 29.66 -15.11 -0.86
C PRO A 43 29.05 -14.15 -1.89
N ALA A 44 29.76 -13.06 -2.18
CA ALA A 44 29.40 -12.20 -3.31
C ALA A 44 29.53 -13.02 -4.61
N GLN A 45 28.42 -13.13 -5.35
CA GLN A 45 28.32 -13.99 -6.52
C GLN A 45 27.30 -13.40 -7.51
N PRO A 46 27.16 -13.93 -8.74
CA PRO A 46 26.14 -13.47 -9.67
C PRO A 46 24.75 -13.52 -9.03
N LEU A 47 23.98 -12.44 -9.19
CA LEU A 47 22.73 -12.25 -8.45
C LEU A 47 21.71 -13.38 -8.72
N GLU A 48 21.65 -13.87 -9.95
CA GLU A 48 20.81 -15.02 -10.34
C GLU A 48 21.12 -16.25 -9.47
N GLN A 49 22.40 -16.60 -9.34
CA GLN A 49 22.83 -17.73 -8.52
C GLN A 49 22.55 -17.50 -7.03
N ALA A 50 22.62 -16.25 -6.56
CA ALA A 50 22.33 -15.92 -5.16
C ALA A 50 20.84 -16.09 -4.85
N ILE A 51 19.96 -15.64 -5.75
CA ILE A 51 18.51 -15.78 -5.61
C ILE A 51 18.10 -17.25 -5.62
N GLU A 52 18.69 -18.06 -6.51
CA GLU A 52 18.45 -19.50 -6.55
C GLU A 52 18.84 -20.18 -5.22
N ARG A 53 20.07 -19.92 -4.74
CA ARG A 53 20.54 -20.47 -3.45
C ARG A 53 19.67 -20.02 -2.29
N PHE A 54 19.28 -18.74 -2.26
CA PHE A 54 18.36 -18.21 -1.26
C PHE A 54 17.02 -18.96 -1.27
N SER A 55 16.44 -19.19 -2.45
CA SER A 55 15.16 -19.88 -2.63
C SER A 55 15.24 -21.33 -2.13
N VAL A 56 16.37 -22.01 -2.38
CA VAL A 56 16.61 -23.37 -1.89
C VAL A 56 16.74 -23.42 -0.36
N ILE A 57 17.43 -22.46 0.26
CA ILE A 57 17.65 -22.44 1.71
C ILE A 57 16.36 -22.07 2.47
N SER A 58 15.63 -21.06 1.98
CA SER A 58 14.46 -20.50 2.65
C SER A 58 13.13 -21.18 2.30
N GLY A 59 13.06 -21.89 1.17
CA GLY A 59 11.81 -22.36 0.59
C GLY A 59 10.94 -21.26 -0.04
N TRP A 60 11.42 -20.02 -0.11
CA TRP A 60 10.69 -18.92 -0.72
C TRP A 60 10.76 -18.96 -2.25
N SER A 61 9.64 -18.63 -2.90
CA SER A 61 9.60 -18.46 -4.35
C SER A 61 9.86 -16.99 -4.70
N VAL A 62 10.97 -16.75 -5.40
CA VAL A 62 11.40 -15.43 -5.86
C VAL A 62 11.15 -15.30 -7.36
N MET A 63 10.32 -14.35 -7.76
CA MET A 63 9.98 -14.08 -9.16
C MET A 63 10.60 -12.75 -9.60
N TYR A 64 11.21 -12.70 -10.78
CA TYR A 64 11.82 -11.47 -11.29
C TYR A 64 11.88 -11.45 -12.83
N PRO A 65 11.89 -10.26 -13.48
CA PRO A 65 12.16 -10.14 -14.91
C PRO A 65 13.58 -10.59 -15.25
N GLY A 66 13.80 -11.35 -16.33
CA GLY A 66 15.10 -11.93 -16.65
C GLY A 66 16.25 -10.93 -16.87
N ASP A 67 15.93 -9.68 -17.22
CA ASP A 67 16.92 -8.59 -17.36
C ASP A 67 17.33 -7.97 -16.02
N LEU A 68 16.60 -8.25 -14.92
CA LEU A 68 16.79 -7.61 -13.63
C LEU A 68 18.12 -8.03 -12.97
N ALA A 69 18.46 -9.31 -13.07
CA ALA A 69 19.63 -9.90 -12.41
C ALA A 69 20.86 -10.02 -13.34
N ALA A 70 20.67 -9.84 -14.65
CA ALA A 70 21.72 -9.96 -15.65
C ALA A 70 22.88 -8.99 -15.37
N GLY A 71 24.11 -9.54 -15.27
CA GLY A 71 25.33 -8.77 -15.06
C GLY A 71 25.46 -8.11 -13.67
N ARG A 72 24.57 -8.42 -12.72
CA ARG A 72 24.65 -7.92 -11.33
C ARG A 72 25.24 -8.96 -10.39
N SER A 73 25.82 -8.48 -9.30
CA SER A 73 26.34 -9.32 -8.21
C SER A 73 25.56 -9.06 -6.93
N SER A 74 25.34 -10.11 -6.14
CA SER A 74 24.77 -10.00 -4.79
C SER A 74 25.81 -9.56 -3.79
N HIS A 75 25.35 -9.00 -2.67
CA HIS A 75 26.22 -8.80 -1.51
C HIS A 75 26.55 -10.15 -0.84
N ALA A 76 27.65 -10.20 -0.11
CA ALA A 76 27.96 -11.37 0.72
C ALA A 76 27.05 -11.38 1.96
N LEU A 77 26.42 -12.51 2.24
CA LEU A 77 25.56 -12.70 3.40
C LEU A 77 26.08 -13.87 4.25
N ARG A 78 26.48 -13.54 5.48
CA ARG A 78 26.83 -14.51 6.53
C ARG A 78 26.09 -14.20 7.82
N ALA A 79 24.87 -14.70 7.94
CA ALA A 79 24.03 -14.45 9.10
C ALA A 79 22.93 -15.50 9.22
N SER A 80 22.40 -15.66 10.44
CA SER A 80 21.17 -16.40 10.67
C SER A 80 20.00 -15.43 10.74
N LEU A 81 19.15 -15.41 9.71
CA LEU A 81 18.07 -14.43 9.55
C LEU A 81 16.79 -15.12 9.10
N ALA A 82 15.65 -14.44 9.28
CA ALA A 82 14.43 -14.82 8.57
C ALA A 82 14.60 -14.56 7.05
N PRO A 83 13.82 -15.21 6.18
CA PRO A 83 14.02 -15.13 4.73
C PRO A 83 13.92 -13.72 4.15
N LEU A 84 12.93 -12.92 4.55
CA LEU A 84 12.78 -11.56 4.04
C LEU A 84 13.99 -10.66 4.35
N PRO A 85 14.46 -10.52 5.61
CA PRO A 85 15.65 -9.71 5.90
C PRO A 85 16.93 -10.29 5.27
N ALA A 86 17.05 -11.62 5.11
CA ALA A 86 18.16 -12.22 4.38
C ALA A 86 18.16 -11.83 2.89
N LEU A 87 17.00 -11.86 2.25
CA LEU A 87 16.86 -11.44 0.85
C LEU A 87 17.21 -9.96 0.66
N LEU A 88 16.76 -9.09 1.57
CA LEU A 88 17.09 -7.67 1.52
C LEU A 88 18.60 -7.42 1.69
N ALA A 89 19.27 -8.18 2.56
CA ALA A 89 20.72 -8.10 2.72
C ALA A 89 21.49 -8.55 1.46
N LEU A 90 21.00 -9.58 0.76
CA LEU A 90 21.58 -10.00 -0.53
C LEU A 90 21.43 -8.96 -1.64
N LEU A 91 20.31 -8.24 -1.63
CA LEU A 91 19.96 -7.20 -2.61
C LEU A 91 20.52 -5.82 -2.25
N GLN A 92 21.27 -5.71 -1.17
CA GLN A 92 21.89 -4.45 -0.77
C GLN A 92 22.77 -3.88 -1.89
N ASP A 93 22.66 -2.58 -2.12
CA ASP A 93 23.34 -1.82 -3.18
C ASP A 93 23.08 -2.28 -4.63
N SER A 94 22.18 -3.24 -4.83
CA SER A 94 21.81 -3.72 -6.17
C SER A 94 20.76 -2.83 -6.85
N GLY A 95 20.14 -1.90 -6.13
CA GLY A 95 19.04 -1.07 -6.64
C GLY A 95 17.80 -1.87 -6.99
N ILE A 96 17.58 -3.02 -6.33
CA ILE A 96 16.44 -3.91 -6.52
C ILE A 96 15.63 -3.94 -5.23
N GLU A 97 14.31 -3.83 -5.36
CA GLU A 97 13.34 -3.91 -4.28
C GLU A 97 12.62 -5.26 -4.31
N ALA A 98 12.24 -5.76 -3.13
CA ALA A 98 11.52 -7.01 -2.95
C ALA A 98 10.09 -6.73 -2.46
N GLU A 99 9.09 -7.14 -3.25
CA GLU A 99 7.66 -6.98 -2.95
C GLU A 99 7.05 -8.34 -2.56
N VAL A 100 6.60 -8.47 -1.31
CA VAL A 100 5.98 -9.72 -0.82
C VAL A 100 4.54 -9.84 -1.34
N ILE A 101 4.25 -10.91 -2.06
CA ILE A 101 2.95 -11.17 -2.72
C ILE A 101 2.21 -12.38 -2.15
N GLY A 102 2.70 -12.95 -1.04
CA GLY A 102 2.13 -14.10 -0.35
C GLY A 102 3.05 -14.56 0.77
N GLU A 103 2.65 -15.61 1.49
CA GLU A 103 3.34 -16.04 2.72
C GLU A 103 4.82 -16.42 2.51
N GLN A 104 5.19 -16.95 1.35
CA GLN A 104 6.57 -17.30 0.99
C GLN A 104 6.86 -16.98 -0.48
N ARG A 105 6.25 -15.90 -0.99
CA ARG A 105 6.33 -15.50 -2.39
C ARG A 105 6.68 -14.03 -2.50
N VAL A 106 7.71 -13.72 -3.29
CA VAL A 106 8.24 -12.37 -3.44
C VAL A 106 8.54 -12.08 -4.90
N VAL A 107 8.28 -10.85 -5.32
CA VAL A 107 8.60 -10.34 -6.66
C VAL A 107 9.70 -9.30 -6.54
N LEU A 108 10.78 -9.46 -7.30
CA LEU A 108 11.84 -8.46 -7.37
C LEU A 108 11.58 -7.46 -8.50
N ARG A 109 11.80 -6.18 -8.20
CA ARG A 109 11.54 -5.06 -9.10
C ARG A 109 12.71 -4.09 -9.03
N ARG A 110 12.92 -3.27 -10.06
CA ARG A 110 13.93 -2.20 -9.97
C ARG A 110 13.48 -1.22 -8.91
N GLY A 111 14.34 -1.03 -7.91
CA GLY A 111 14.12 -0.05 -6.88
C GLY A 111 14.19 1.34 -7.46
N SER A 112 13.13 2.11 -7.28
CA SER A 112 13.15 3.54 -7.54
C SER A 112 13.78 4.19 -6.33
N GLN A 113 15.12 4.24 -6.25
CA GLN A 113 15.83 4.81 -5.10
C GLN A 113 15.21 6.15 -4.65
N PRO A 114 14.68 6.28 -3.41
CA PRO A 114 15.03 7.39 -2.58
C PRO A 114 16.29 7.00 -1.78
N MET A 115 17.24 7.92 -1.76
CA MET A 115 18.52 7.84 -1.07
C MET A 115 18.41 7.30 0.36
N ALA A 116 19.37 6.45 0.73
CA ALA A 116 19.57 5.95 2.07
C ALA A 116 19.73 7.10 3.08
N ASP A 117 18.73 7.26 3.95
CA ASP A 117 18.81 7.89 5.28
C ASP A 117 17.46 7.70 6.00
N ALA A 118 17.09 6.44 6.27
CA ALA A 118 15.87 6.14 7.04
C ALA A 118 16.01 4.88 7.88
N VAL A 119 17.03 4.84 8.74
CA VAL A 119 17.00 3.94 9.91
C VAL A 119 17.09 4.86 11.13
N PHE A 120 15.95 5.05 11.80
CA PHE A 120 15.66 5.97 12.93
C PHE A 120 15.21 7.43 12.63
N ASP A 121 14.35 7.66 11.62
CA ASP A 121 13.44 8.85 11.56
C ASP A 121 12.11 8.60 10.80
N GLY A 122 11.78 7.33 10.51
CA GLY A 122 10.67 6.98 9.62
C GLY A 122 9.28 7.35 10.15
N GLY A 123 9.11 7.45 11.48
CA GLY A 123 7.82 7.76 12.09
C GLY A 123 7.37 9.21 11.90
N LEU A 124 8.28 10.16 12.11
CA LEU A 124 8.00 11.59 11.91
C LEU A 124 7.94 11.91 10.42
N GLY A 125 8.89 11.39 9.63
CA GLY A 125 8.92 11.58 8.19
C GLY A 125 7.69 11.02 7.48
N GLU A 126 7.15 9.88 7.91
CA GLU A 126 5.95 9.31 7.29
C GLU A 126 4.66 9.99 7.74
N ALA A 127 4.55 10.39 9.01
CA ALA A 127 3.41 11.17 9.48
C ALA A 127 3.32 12.52 8.74
N GLU A 128 4.45 13.20 8.56
CA GLU A 128 4.56 14.44 7.81
C GLU A 128 4.17 14.24 6.33
N ARG A 129 4.68 13.16 5.71
CA ARG A 129 4.33 12.79 4.33
C ARG A 129 2.83 12.56 4.16
N ARG A 130 2.19 11.84 5.11
CA ARG A 130 0.73 11.62 5.11
C ARG A 130 -0.05 12.93 5.25
N ARG A 131 0.37 13.84 6.13
CA ARG A 131 -0.28 15.17 6.25
C ARG A 131 -0.20 15.95 4.94
N ARG A 132 0.96 15.93 4.29
CA ARG A 132 1.20 16.63 3.03
C ARG A 132 0.38 16.06 1.88
N TYR A 133 0.32 14.73 1.74
CA TYR A 133 -0.58 14.08 0.79
C TYR A 133 -2.06 14.39 1.10
N GLY A 134 -2.44 14.42 2.38
CA GLY A 134 -3.79 14.78 2.80
C GLY A 134 -4.18 16.21 2.40
N GLY A 135 -3.28 17.18 2.59
CA GLY A 135 -3.49 18.57 2.17
C GLY A 135 -3.63 18.71 0.66
N LEU A 136 -2.79 17.99 -0.11
CA LEU A 136 -2.88 17.95 -1.57
C LEU A 136 -4.21 17.33 -2.04
N GLN A 137 -4.62 16.18 -1.48
CA GLN A 137 -5.88 15.52 -1.82
C GLN A 137 -7.09 16.40 -1.48
N GLN A 138 -7.07 17.10 -0.35
CA GLN A 138 -8.15 18.00 0.03
C GLN A 138 -8.31 19.13 -0.98
N ARG A 139 -7.22 19.76 -1.40
CA ARG A 139 -7.27 20.88 -2.34
C ARG A 139 -7.69 20.46 -3.75
N LEU A 140 -7.23 19.29 -4.21
CA LEU A 140 -7.67 18.69 -5.47
C LEU A 140 -9.17 18.40 -5.45
N ARG A 141 -9.66 17.83 -4.35
CA ARG A 141 -11.07 17.52 -4.18
C ARG A 141 -11.93 18.77 -4.21
N GLU A 142 -11.56 19.82 -3.48
CA GLU A 142 -12.28 21.10 -3.54
C GLU A 142 -12.36 21.63 -4.97
N ALA A 143 -11.22 21.69 -5.68
CA ALA A 143 -11.17 22.18 -7.05
C ALA A 143 -12.02 21.36 -8.03
N PHE A 144 -12.06 20.03 -7.87
CA PHE A 144 -12.83 19.17 -8.77
C PHE A 144 -14.32 19.15 -8.41
N CYS A 145 -14.67 19.22 -7.12
CA CYS A 145 -16.07 19.28 -6.70
C CYS A 145 -16.74 20.62 -7.02
N ASP A 146 -15.97 21.70 -7.20
CA ASP A 146 -16.49 23.01 -7.62
C ASP A 146 -16.84 23.08 -9.13
N ASP A 147 -16.33 22.17 -9.97
CA ASP A 147 -16.68 22.10 -11.40
C ASP A 147 -17.52 20.83 -11.71
N PRO A 148 -18.83 20.98 -12.01
CA PRO A 148 -19.71 19.86 -12.34
C PRO A 148 -19.27 19.02 -13.55
N GLY A 149 -18.44 19.58 -14.43
CA GLY A 149 -17.89 18.88 -15.59
C GLY A 149 -16.80 17.86 -15.21
N ILE A 150 -16.13 18.04 -14.07
CA ILE A 150 -15.01 17.20 -13.61
C ILE A 150 -15.17 16.76 -12.15
N SER A 151 -16.36 16.91 -11.58
CA SER A 151 -16.68 16.35 -10.28
C SER A 151 -16.51 14.82 -10.33
N PRO A 152 -15.82 14.19 -9.37
CA PRO A 152 -15.70 12.74 -9.28
C PRO A 152 -17.04 12.03 -9.46
N GLY A 153 -17.01 10.92 -10.19
CA GLY A 153 -18.22 10.19 -10.59
C GLY A 153 -17.88 8.94 -11.39
N PRO A 154 -18.65 8.57 -12.44
CA PRO A 154 -18.54 7.26 -13.08
C PRO A 154 -17.36 7.12 -14.07
N TYR A 155 -16.36 8.00 -14.01
CA TYR A 155 -15.21 7.98 -14.91
C TYR A 155 -13.92 7.69 -14.16
N ALA A 156 -12.93 7.21 -14.90
CA ALA A 156 -11.57 7.02 -14.42
C ALA A 156 -10.62 7.87 -15.26
N ALA A 157 -9.62 8.48 -14.65
CA ALA A 157 -8.56 9.18 -15.37
C ALA A 157 -7.27 9.14 -14.55
N THR A 158 -6.13 9.14 -15.22
CA THR A 158 -4.82 9.20 -14.56
C THR A 158 -4.10 10.43 -15.09
N LEU A 159 -3.71 11.32 -14.18
CA LEU A 159 -2.96 12.54 -14.48
C LEU A 159 -1.64 12.52 -13.74
N ARG A 160 -0.63 13.18 -14.31
CA ARG A 160 0.68 13.36 -13.69
C ARG A 160 1.05 14.83 -13.74
N PHE A 161 1.60 15.34 -12.65
CA PHE A 161 2.00 16.74 -12.56
C PHE A 161 3.12 16.95 -11.55
N GLY A 162 3.88 18.03 -11.74
CA GLY A 162 4.84 18.52 -10.74
C GLY A 162 4.21 19.55 -9.82
N VAL A 163 4.79 19.75 -8.64
CA VAL A 163 4.49 20.90 -7.77
C VAL A 163 5.78 21.66 -7.52
N ASP A 164 5.75 22.98 -7.72
CA ASP A 164 6.93 23.83 -7.50
C ASP A 164 7.07 24.33 -6.07
N SER A 165 8.19 24.99 -5.77
CA SER A 165 8.48 25.51 -4.43
C SER A 165 7.50 26.56 -3.92
N LYS A 166 6.61 27.09 -4.78
CA LYS A 166 5.52 28.02 -4.42
C LYS A 166 4.17 27.31 -4.33
N GLY A 167 4.13 25.99 -4.50
CA GLY A 167 2.90 25.20 -4.48
C GLY A 167 2.08 25.31 -5.77
N ARG A 168 2.65 25.78 -6.89
CA ARG A 168 1.94 25.80 -8.17
C ARG A 168 2.15 24.48 -8.90
N VAL A 169 1.07 23.98 -9.49
CA VAL A 169 1.12 22.80 -10.34
C VAL A 169 1.85 23.13 -11.64
N GLN A 170 2.80 22.27 -12.02
CA GLN A 170 3.59 22.39 -13.24
C GLN A 170 3.39 21.20 -14.16
N ALA A 171 3.38 21.47 -15.46
CA ALA A 171 3.30 20.48 -16.55
C ALA A 171 2.27 19.37 -16.30
N PRO A 172 0.99 19.69 -16.06
CA PRO A 172 -0.03 18.65 -15.93
C PRO A 172 -0.22 17.94 -17.27
N GLU A 173 -0.14 16.62 -17.22
CA GLU A 173 -0.32 15.76 -18.38
C GLU A 173 -1.33 14.64 -18.08
N LEU A 174 -2.00 14.19 -19.13
CA LEU A 174 -2.97 13.11 -19.07
C LEU A 174 -2.27 11.81 -19.45
N VAL A 175 -2.13 10.90 -18.49
CA VAL A 175 -1.56 9.56 -18.70
C VAL A 175 -2.62 8.62 -19.26
N SER A 176 -3.85 8.71 -18.73
CA SER A 176 -5.02 7.99 -19.22
C SER A 176 -6.25 8.89 -19.15
N GLY A 177 -6.96 9.04 -20.26
CA GLY A 177 -8.12 9.93 -20.37
C GLY A 177 -9.41 9.36 -19.77
N SER A 178 -10.37 10.25 -19.56
CA SER A 178 -11.68 9.97 -18.95
C SER A 178 -12.69 9.34 -19.91
N GLY A 179 -12.30 9.10 -21.16
CA GLY A 179 -13.21 8.77 -22.27
C GLY A 179 -13.98 9.98 -22.83
N SER A 180 -13.65 11.22 -22.42
CA SER A 180 -14.29 12.44 -22.93
C SER A 180 -13.27 13.57 -23.07
N ALA A 181 -12.95 13.95 -24.31
CA ALA A 181 -11.98 15.02 -24.59
C ALA A 181 -12.34 16.37 -23.94
N ARG A 182 -13.65 16.67 -23.79
CA ARG A 182 -14.12 17.88 -23.10
C ARG A 182 -13.79 17.84 -21.61
N ARG A 183 -13.94 16.68 -20.97
CA ARG A 183 -13.63 16.47 -19.55
C ARG A 183 -12.13 16.47 -19.32
N ASP A 184 -11.39 15.80 -20.20
CA ASP A 184 -9.93 15.75 -20.16
C ASP A 184 -9.29 17.14 -20.26
N ALA A 185 -9.78 17.98 -21.18
CA ALA A 185 -9.33 19.37 -21.29
C ALA A 185 -9.61 20.19 -20.02
N ARG A 186 -10.79 19.99 -19.39
CA ARG A 186 -11.14 20.66 -18.13
C ARG A 186 -10.29 20.18 -16.96
N LEU A 187 -9.99 18.88 -16.88
CA LEU A 187 -9.12 18.32 -15.85
C LEU A 187 -7.72 18.95 -15.91
N LEU A 188 -7.15 19.04 -17.11
CA LEU A 188 -5.85 19.68 -17.32
C LEU A 188 -5.89 21.18 -16.97
N GLN A 189 -6.93 21.89 -17.40
CA GLN A 189 -7.10 23.32 -17.10
C GLN A 189 -7.27 23.58 -15.60
N ALA A 190 -8.05 22.75 -14.90
CA ALA A 190 -8.23 22.85 -13.45
C ALA A 190 -6.92 22.63 -12.70
N LEU A 191 -6.11 21.66 -13.13
CA LEU A 191 -4.77 21.43 -12.56
C LEU A 191 -3.81 22.60 -12.82
N GLN A 192 -3.79 23.18 -14.03
CA GLN A 192 -2.92 24.32 -14.34
C GLN A 192 -3.19 25.55 -13.48
N GLY A 193 -4.45 25.76 -13.08
CA GLY A 193 -4.86 26.84 -12.19
C GLY A 193 -4.71 26.53 -10.70
N LEU A 194 -4.35 25.29 -10.35
CA LEU A 194 -4.34 24.83 -8.96
C LEU A 194 -3.11 25.35 -8.21
N VAL A 195 -3.36 25.95 -7.06
CA VAL A 195 -2.35 26.27 -6.06
C VAL A 195 -2.61 25.42 -4.83
N VAL A 196 -1.58 24.68 -4.42
CA VAL A 196 -1.56 23.80 -3.26
C VAL A 196 -0.60 24.37 -2.21
N ALA A 197 -0.54 23.75 -1.03
CA ALA A 197 0.42 24.17 -0.02
C ALA A 197 1.86 24.00 -0.55
N ALA A 198 2.72 25.00 -0.33
CA ALA A 198 4.08 25.02 -0.87
C ALA A 198 4.93 23.84 -0.41
N ASP A 199 4.63 23.31 0.77
CA ASP A 199 5.31 22.15 1.31
C ASP A 199 5.06 20.88 0.47
N ALA A 200 3.96 20.81 -0.31
CA ALA A 200 3.70 19.72 -1.27
C ALA A 200 4.79 19.54 -2.33
N ALA A 201 5.65 20.55 -2.55
CA ALA A 201 6.85 20.43 -3.37
C ALA A 201 7.82 19.35 -2.86
N ALA A 202 7.83 19.09 -1.54
CA ALA A 202 8.66 18.07 -0.89
C ALA A 202 8.13 16.64 -1.05
N LEU A 203 6.99 16.44 -1.73
CA LEU A 203 6.52 15.11 -2.10
C LEU A 203 7.41 14.50 -3.20
N PRO A 204 7.49 13.16 -3.30
CA PRO A 204 8.07 12.49 -4.46
C PRO A 204 7.40 13.00 -5.75
N GLN A 205 8.21 13.65 -6.60
CA GLN A 205 7.77 14.19 -7.88
C GLN A 205 8.14 13.21 -9.00
N PRO A 206 7.36 13.16 -10.09
CA PRO A 206 6.06 13.82 -10.28
C PRO A 206 4.93 13.11 -9.50
N VAL A 207 3.96 13.89 -9.03
CA VAL A 207 2.78 13.34 -8.36
C VAL A 207 1.86 12.70 -9.40
N THR A 208 1.40 11.48 -9.12
CA THR A 208 0.41 10.79 -9.95
C THR A 208 -0.95 10.80 -9.24
N LEU A 209 -1.95 11.33 -9.93
CA LEU A 209 -3.33 11.36 -9.48
C LEU A 209 -4.15 10.34 -10.27
N GLN A 210 -4.73 9.39 -9.56
CA GLN A 210 -5.67 8.43 -10.12
C GLN A 210 -7.09 8.76 -9.64
N ILE A 211 -7.95 9.11 -10.59
CA ILE A 211 -9.38 9.24 -10.36
C ILE A 211 -9.99 7.87 -10.60
N ARG A 212 -10.67 7.34 -9.59
CA ARG A 212 -11.40 6.07 -9.69
C ARG A 212 -12.89 6.36 -9.80
N PRO A 213 -13.66 5.49 -10.47
CA PRO A 213 -15.10 5.62 -10.50
C PRO A 213 -15.66 5.54 -9.08
N SER A 214 -16.50 6.51 -8.72
CA SER A 214 -17.19 6.56 -7.43
C SER A 214 -18.67 6.87 -7.64
N GLY A 215 -19.50 6.45 -6.68
CA GLY A 215 -20.92 6.83 -6.67
C GLY A 215 -21.07 8.34 -6.54
N THR A 216 -22.11 8.91 -7.14
CA THR A 216 -22.45 10.33 -6.98
C THR A 216 -22.51 10.66 -5.48
N ASP A 217 -21.80 11.72 -5.07
CA ASP A 217 -21.74 12.25 -3.69
C ASP A 217 -20.73 11.58 -2.72
N HIS A 218 -20.09 10.47 -3.07
CA HIS A 218 -19.12 9.83 -2.16
C HIS A 218 -17.87 10.67 -1.93
N ASP A 219 -17.37 11.32 -2.99
CA ASP A 219 -16.13 12.09 -2.93
C ASP A 219 -16.39 13.58 -2.70
N CYS A 220 -17.52 14.12 -3.16
CA CYS A 220 -17.90 15.53 -2.98
C CYS A 220 -18.86 15.81 -1.82
N GLY A 221 -19.31 14.77 -1.11
CA GLY A 221 -20.20 14.92 0.02
C GLY A 221 -19.58 15.76 1.13
N ARG A 222 -20.25 16.87 1.47
CA ARG A 222 -19.99 17.60 2.72
C ARG A 222 -20.31 16.67 3.88
N ARG A 223 -19.31 16.17 4.62
CA ARG A 223 -19.57 15.83 6.02
C ARG A 223 -19.95 17.14 6.71
N LEU A 224 -21.24 17.33 7.02
CA LEU A 224 -21.62 18.31 8.02
C LEU A 224 -20.82 17.96 9.30
N PRO A 225 -20.23 18.95 10.00
CA PRO A 225 -19.69 18.69 11.33
C PRO A 225 -20.81 18.09 12.19
N LEU A 226 -20.52 16.98 12.86
CA LEU A 226 -21.44 16.40 13.83
C LEU A 226 -21.74 17.47 14.91
N PRO A 227 -23.00 17.59 15.35
CA PRO A 227 -23.42 18.60 16.32
C PRO A 227 -22.71 18.45 17.67
#